data_AF-A0A4U2DIR7-F1
#
_entry.id   AF-A0A4U2DIR7-F1
#
_cell.length_a   1.000
_cell.length_b   1.000
_cell.length_c   1.000
_cell.angle_alpha   90.00
_cell.angle_beta   90.00
_cell.angle_gamma   90.00
#
_symmetry.space_group_name_H-M   'P 1'
#
loop_
_entity.id
_entity.type
_entity.pdbx_description
1 polymer ?
#
loop_
_entity_poly.entity_id
_entity_poly.type
_entity_poly.pdbx_seq_one_letter_code
_entity_poly.pdbx_strand_id
1 'polypeptide(L)'
;MNKKRLSEKELLDGITLDTAHADELATVSWDELGLEFSESEYKAVMKRIESLFDVAEPGTPEGDELEKLVTWVEAYEEEHFPF
;
A
#
# COMPACT_ATOMS: atom_id res chain seq x y z
N MET A 1 -20.64 24.04 26.18
CA MET A 1 -20.94 23.00 25.18
C MET A 1 -20.00 23.20 23.98
N ASN A 2 -19.08 22.26 23.80
CA ASN A 2 -18.35 21.88 22.58
C ASN A 2 -17.52 22.95 21.82
N LYS A 3 -16.25 23.06 22.21
CA LYS A 3 -15.18 23.60 21.35
C LYS A 3 -14.82 22.51 20.35
N LYS A 4 -15.24 22.65 19.09
CA LYS A 4 -14.88 21.72 18.02
C LYS A 4 -13.39 21.88 17.73
N ARG A 5 -12.59 20.89 18.12
CA ARG A 5 -11.22 20.76 17.61
C ARG A 5 -11.32 20.28 16.17
N LEU A 6 -10.90 21.11 15.21
CA LEU A 6 -10.67 20.67 13.85
C LEU A 6 -9.63 19.54 13.88
N SER A 7 -9.95 18.42 13.25
CA SER A 7 -9.01 17.31 13.02
C SER A 7 -8.11 17.64 11.83
N GLU A 8 -6.87 17.21 11.91
CA GLU A 8 -5.76 17.30 10.93
C GLU A 8 -6.02 16.74 9.51
N LYS A 9 -7.27 16.49 9.14
CA LYS A 9 -7.67 15.99 7.82
C LYS A 9 -7.77 17.06 6.73
N GLU A 10 -7.55 18.33 7.07
CA GLU A 10 -7.62 19.48 6.14
C GLU A 10 -6.24 20.08 5.79
N LEU A 11 -5.14 19.37 6.06
CA LEU A 11 -3.78 19.87 5.78
C LEU A 11 -3.07 19.23 4.58
N LEU A 12 -3.70 18.26 3.90
CA LEU A 12 -3.08 17.58 2.75
C LEU A 12 -3.74 17.94 1.40
N ASP A 13 -4.11 19.21 1.22
CA ASP A 13 -4.58 19.75 -0.08
C ASP A 13 -3.46 20.47 -0.86
N GLY A 14 -2.18 20.17 -0.62
CA GLY A 14 -1.13 21.01 -1.19
C GLY A 14 0.28 20.44 -1.23
N ILE A 15 0.52 19.46 -2.09
CA ILE A 15 1.86 19.23 -2.63
C ILE A 15 1.76 18.68 -4.05
N THR A 16 1.63 19.59 -5.01
CA THR A 16 2.12 19.35 -6.37
C THR A 16 3.64 19.35 -6.29
N LEU A 17 4.29 18.21 -6.53
CA LEU A 17 5.74 18.15 -6.71
C LEU A 17 6.04 17.79 -8.17
N ASP A 18 6.10 18.82 -9.00
CA ASP A 18 6.84 18.78 -10.27
C ASP A 18 8.34 18.84 -9.95
N THR A 19 9.14 17.88 -10.45
CA THR A 19 10.48 18.09 -11.06
C THR A 19 11.23 16.75 -11.26
N ALA A 20 11.28 16.33 -12.53
CA ALA A 20 12.43 15.84 -13.33
C ALA A 20 13.39 14.70 -12.86
N HIS A 21 13.21 13.56 -13.53
CA HIS A 21 14.18 12.81 -14.36
C HIS A 21 15.29 11.96 -13.72
N ALA A 22 15.07 10.64 -13.70
CA ALA A 22 15.89 9.56 -14.31
C ALA A 22 15.83 8.29 -13.45
N ASP A 23 15.43 7.18 -14.06
CA ASP A 23 15.15 5.88 -13.43
C ASP A 23 13.84 5.87 -12.63
N GLU A 24 12.75 5.71 -13.37
CA GLU A 24 11.43 5.31 -12.88
C GLU A 24 11.48 3.89 -12.29
N LEU A 25 12.22 3.74 -11.18
CA LEU A 25 11.88 2.72 -10.19
C LEU A 25 10.53 3.15 -9.66
N ALA A 26 9.47 2.58 -10.23
CA ALA A 26 8.11 2.74 -9.75
C ALA A 26 8.07 2.26 -8.30
N THR A 27 8.40 3.15 -7.36
CA THR A 27 7.98 3.03 -5.98
C THR A 27 6.47 3.16 -6.07
N VAL A 28 5.79 2.02 -6.20
CA VAL A 28 4.36 1.92 -6.07
C VAL A 28 4.06 2.53 -4.70
N SER A 29 3.69 3.81 -4.68
CA SER A 29 3.20 4.45 -3.47
C SER A 29 1.93 3.69 -3.16
N TRP A 30 1.87 3.08 -1.99
CA TRP A 30 0.75 2.24 -1.57
C TRP A 30 -0.60 2.99 -1.63
N ASP A 31 -0.56 4.33 -1.65
CA ASP A 31 -1.67 5.24 -1.96
C ASP A 31 -2.37 4.94 -3.29
N GLU A 32 -1.66 4.47 -4.32
CA GLU A 32 -2.27 4.15 -5.63
C GLU A 32 -3.07 2.84 -5.59
N LEU A 33 -2.75 1.94 -4.66
CA LEU A 33 -3.52 0.72 -4.40
C LEU A 33 -4.70 0.95 -3.43
N GLY A 34 -4.78 2.13 -2.81
CA GLY A 34 -5.85 2.48 -1.86
C GLY A 34 -5.89 1.61 -0.59
N LEU A 35 -4.78 0.93 -0.26
CA LEU A 35 -4.67 0.06 0.91
C LEU A 35 -4.10 0.82 2.09
N GLU A 36 -4.86 0.92 3.18
CA GLU A 36 -4.37 1.43 4.46
C GLU A 36 -3.67 0.31 5.25
N PHE A 37 -2.51 0.58 5.87
CA PHE A 37 -1.86 -0.38 6.77
C PHE A 37 -2.71 -0.63 8.03
N SER A 38 -3.55 -1.66 7.98
CA SER A 38 -4.49 -2.04 9.01
C SER A 38 -4.61 -3.57 9.08
N GLU A 39 -4.92 -4.12 10.26
CA GLU A 39 -5.11 -5.57 10.44
C GLU A 39 -6.19 -6.15 9.51
N SER A 40 -7.21 -5.34 9.17
CA SER A 40 -8.29 -5.79 8.29
C SER A 40 -7.81 -5.92 6.84
N GLU A 41 -7.06 -4.92 6.36
CA GLU A 41 -6.46 -4.94 5.02
C GLU A 41 -5.39 -6.03 4.94
N TYR A 42 -4.58 -6.20 5.99
CA TYR A 42 -3.64 -7.30 6.09
C TYR A 42 -4.30 -8.67 5.89
N LYS A 43 -5.43 -8.92 6.56
CA LYS A 43 -6.18 -10.17 6.37
C LYS A 43 -6.77 -10.29 4.95
N ALA A 44 -7.21 -9.19 4.35
CA ALA A 44 -7.73 -9.18 2.99
C ALA A 44 -6.63 -9.48 1.96
N VAL A 45 -5.47 -8.83 2.11
CA VAL A 45 -4.26 -9.03 1.31
C VAL A 45 -3.76 -10.47 1.44
N MET A 46 -3.67 -11.01 2.66
CA MET A 46 -3.30 -12.42 2.88
C MET A 46 -4.23 -13.37 2.14
N LYS A 47 -5.55 -13.18 2.24
CA LYS A 47 -6.53 -14.02 1.53
C LYS A 47 -6.42 -13.90 0.00
N ARG A 48 -6.09 -12.70 -0.50
CA ARG A 48 -5.87 -12.47 -1.92
C ARG A 48 -4.61 -13.19 -2.40
N ILE A 49 -3.53 -13.09 -1.64
CA ILE A 49 -2.28 -13.83 -1.87
C ILE A 49 -2.55 -15.33 -1.92
N GLU A 50 -3.25 -15.90 -0.93
CA GLU A 50 -3.61 -17.33 -0.93
C GLU A 50 -4.39 -17.75 -2.19
N SER A 51 -5.27 -16.87 -2.69
CA SER A 51 -6.05 -17.15 -3.90
C SER A 51 -5.23 -17.04 -5.19
N LEU A 52 -4.18 -16.20 -5.18
CA LEU A 52 -3.29 -16.00 -6.31
C LEU A 52 -2.15 -17.02 -6.33
N PHE A 53 -1.77 -17.59 -5.19
CA PHE A 53 -0.58 -18.42 -5.05
C PHE A 53 -0.56 -19.66 -5.96
N ASP A 54 -1.73 -20.26 -6.24
CA ASP A 54 -1.87 -21.41 -7.13
C ASP A 54 -1.94 -21.05 -8.63
N VAL A 55 -2.25 -19.79 -8.97
CA VAL A 55 -2.54 -19.35 -10.35
C VAL A 55 -1.56 -18.31 -10.89
N ALA A 56 -0.83 -17.64 -10.01
CA ALA A 56 0.12 -16.59 -10.35
C ALA A 56 1.37 -17.22 -10.99
N GLU A 57 1.68 -16.78 -12.21
CA GLU A 57 2.87 -17.18 -12.93
C GLU A 57 3.74 -15.93 -13.22
N PRO A 58 5.07 -16.09 -13.33
CA PRO A 58 5.95 -14.97 -13.66
C PRO A 58 5.58 -14.33 -15.00
N GLY A 59 5.41 -13.00 -15.00
CA GLY A 59 5.05 -12.22 -16.19
C GLY A 59 3.56 -12.29 -16.56
N THR A 60 2.70 -12.83 -15.70
CA THR A 60 1.25 -12.69 -15.81
C THR A 60 0.76 -11.56 -14.88
N PRO A 61 -0.38 -10.92 -15.19
CA PRO A 61 -0.91 -9.87 -14.33
C PRO A 61 -1.19 -10.35 -12.89
N GLU A 62 -1.53 -11.62 -12.71
CA GLU A 62 -1.68 -12.24 -11.39
C GLU A 62 -0.35 -12.36 -10.64
N GLY A 63 0.74 -12.67 -11.36
CA GLY A 63 2.10 -12.68 -10.82
C GLY A 63 2.55 -11.29 -10.38
N ASP A 64 2.38 -10.29 -11.25
CA ASP A 64 2.67 -8.88 -10.92
C ASP A 64 1.84 -8.40 -9.71
N GLU A 65 0.56 -8.79 -9.61
CA GLU A 65 -0.29 -8.48 -8.45
C GLU A 65 0.24 -9.17 -7.18
N LEU A 66 0.59 -10.45 -7.26
CA LEU A 66 1.13 -11.21 -6.14
C LEU A 66 2.42 -10.59 -5.59
N GLU A 67 3.36 -10.19 -6.46
CA GLU A 67 4.61 -9.54 -6.05
C GLU A 67 4.35 -8.22 -5.29
N LYS A 68 3.39 -7.40 -5.76
CA LYS A 68 2.98 -6.17 -5.07
C LYS A 68 2.37 -6.44 -3.71
N LEU A 69 1.47 -7.43 -3.62
CA LEU A 69 0.79 -7.77 -2.37
C LEU A 69 1.77 -8.32 -1.32
N VAL A 70 2.74 -9.15 -1.74
CA VAL A 70 3.79 -9.66 -0.84
C VAL A 70 4.65 -8.51 -0.33
N THR A 71 5.07 -7.59 -1.20
CA THR A 71 5.86 -6.41 -0.79
C THR A 71 5.08 -5.52 0.20
N TRP A 72 3.76 -5.40 0.05
CA TRP A 72 2.91 -4.66 0.99
C TRP A 72 2.89 -5.32 2.38
N VAL A 73 2.81 -6.66 2.41
CA VAL A 73 2.81 -7.45 3.65
C VAL A 73 4.12 -7.27 4.40
N GLU A 74 5.25 -7.34 3.71
CA GLU A 74 6.56 -7.10 4.32
C GLU A 74 6.62 -5.72 4.98
N ALA A 75 6.19 -4.67 4.27
CA ALA A 75 6.15 -3.30 4.82
C ALA A 75 5.22 -3.19 6.04
N TYR A 76 4.05 -3.84 6.01
CA TYR A 76 3.14 -3.90 7.16
C TYR A 76 3.79 -4.61 8.34
N GLU A 77 4.46 -5.75 8.11
CA GLU A 77 5.09 -6.52 9.18
C GLU A 77 6.28 -5.78 9.80
N GLU A 78 7.09 -5.08 9.01
CA GLU A 78 8.18 -4.24 9.52
C GLU A 78 7.68 -3.12 10.46
N GLU A 79 6.53 -2.51 10.15
CA GLU A 79 5.96 -1.45 10.98
C GLU A 79 5.23 -2.00 12.22
N HIS A 80 4.48 -3.10 12.06
CA HIS A 80 3.60 -3.63 13.10
C HIS A 80 4.22 -4.69 14.02
N PHE A 81 5.25 -5.41 13.55
CA PHE A 81 5.94 -6.46 14.31
C PHE A 81 7.46 -6.20 14.41
N PRO A 82 7.88 -5.06 14.99
CA PRO A 82 9.30 -4.79 15.20
C PRO A 82 9.91 -5.76 16.23
N PHE A 83 11.12 -6.24 15.94
CA PHE A 83 11.89 -7.20 16.75
C PHE A 83 12.46 -6.59 18.04
#